data_AF-A0A9Q1H985-F1
#
_entry.id   AF-A0A9Q1H985-F1
#
_cell.length_a   1.000
_cell.length_b   1.000
_cell.length_c   1.000
_cell.angle_alpha   90.00
_cell.angle_beta   90.00
_cell.angle_gamma   90.00
#
_symmetry.space_group_name_H-M   'P 1'
#
loop_
_entity.id
_entity.type
_entity.pdbx_description
1 polymer ?
#
loop_
_entity_poly.entity_id
_entity_poly.type
_entity_poly.pdbx_seq_one_letter_code
_entity_poly.pdbx_strand_id
1 'polypeptide(L)'
;MELLPPRDYFHSCSKLAMKSQDHALAMQLMQLRSEIQQVKLQKSCEEHKDLIEDKRYSLTEELEDEKWGLCDLPLTNNNEDQGFADPLKDIGVTKMNLSSRRFSIF
;
A
#
# COMPACT_ATOMS: atom_id res chain seq x y z
N MET A 1 52.16 55.08 12.22
CA MET A 1 52.74 53.73 12.17
C MET A 1 51.59 52.77 12.46
N GLU A 2 50.87 52.34 11.43
CA GLU A 2 49.74 51.41 11.59
C GLU A 2 50.30 50.04 11.97
N LEU A 3 49.93 49.56 13.17
CA LEU A 3 50.25 48.22 13.62
C LEU A 3 49.38 47.25 12.81
N LEU A 4 49.99 46.56 11.84
CA LEU A 4 49.37 45.43 11.14
C LEU A 4 48.91 44.37 12.17
N PRO A 5 47.71 43.80 12.01
CA PRO A 5 47.17 42.83 12.96
C PRO A 5 48.04 41.56 13.02
N PRO A 6 48.07 40.85 14.16
CA PRO A 6 48.87 39.64 14.33
C PRO A 6 48.47 38.54 13.33
N ARG A 7 49.46 37.84 12.74
CA ARG A 7 49.24 36.75 11.75
C ARG A 7 48.25 35.66 12.19
N ASP A 8 48.08 35.47 13.50
CA ASP A 8 47.19 34.47 14.09
C ASP A 8 45.70 34.82 13.92
N TYR A 9 45.36 36.11 13.88
CA TYR A 9 44.00 36.57 13.59
C TYR A 9 43.56 36.17 12.19
N PHE A 10 44.47 36.25 11.23
CA PHE A 10 44.18 35.91 9.84
C PHE A 10 43.90 34.41 9.67
N HIS A 11 44.69 33.55 10.33
CA HIS A 11 44.47 32.10 10.31
C HIS A 11 43.20 31.68 11.04
N SER A 12 42.89 32.31 12.18
CA SER A 12 41.64 32.05 12.92
C SER A 12 40.41 32.44 12.08
N CYS A 13 40.44 33.62 11.45
CA CYS A 13 39.36 34.07 10.57
C CYS A 13 39.16 33.14 9.37
N SER A 14 40.24 32.69 8.72
CA SER A 14 40.17 31.71 7.62
C SER A 14 39.56 30.38 8.06
N LYS A 15 39.90 29.87 9.25
CA LYS A 15 39.31 28.64 9.79
C LYS A 15 37.82 28.81 10.12
N LEU A 16 37.43 29.97 10.65
CA LEU A 16 36.03 30.28 10.94
C LEU A 16 35.19 30.39 9.67
N ALA A 17 35.71 31.04 8.62
CA ALA A 17 35.07 31.12 7.32
C ALA A 17 34.87 29.72 6.71
N MET A 18 35.90 28.86 6.77
CA MET A 18 35.83 27.48 6.27
C MET A 18 34.76 26.66 7.03
N LYS A 19 34.72 26.76 8.36
CA LYS A 19 33.68 26.11 9.17
C LYS A 19 32.28 26.59 8.86
N SER A 20 32.11 27.89 8.62
CA SER A 20 30.81 28.46 8.23
C SER A 20 30.34 27.92 6.87
N GLN A 21 31.26 27.78 5.92
CA GLN A 21 30.98 27.21 4.61
C GLN A 21 30.59 25.73 4.72
N ASP A 22 31.37 24.94 5.47
CA ASP A 22 31.08 23.52 5.70
C ASP A 22 29.71 23.33 6.38
N HIS A 23 29.38 24.19 7.35
CA HIS A 23 28.08 24.17 8.00
C HIS A 23 26.94 24.46 7.02
N ALA A 24 27.09 25.50 6.17
CA ALA A 24 26.09 25.82 5.16
C ALA A 24 25.90 24.67 4.16
N LEU A 25 26.98 24.04 3.71
CA LEU A 25 26.93 22.87 2.83
C LEU A 25 26.26 21.68 3.50
N ALA A 26 26.58 21.39 4.77
CA ALA A 26 25.96 20.31 5.52
C ALA A 26 24.44 20.51 5.63
N MET A 27 23.99 21.74 5.93
CA MET A 27 22.58 22.07 5.98
C MET A 27 21.89 21.89 4.62
N GLN A 28 22.52 22.32 3.53
CA GLN A 28 21.99 22.09 2.18
C GLN A 28 21.90 20.60 1.83
N LEU A 29 22.91 19.82 2.17
CA LEU A 29 22.91 18.37 1.94
C LEU A 29 21.82 17.66 2.76
N MET A 30 21.61 18.07 4.00
CA MET A 30 20.53 17.54 4.84
C MET A 30 19.16 17.85 4.25
N GLN A 31 18.96 19.07 3.74
CA GLN A 31 17.74 19.47 3.06
C GLN A 31 17.50 18.64 1.79
N LEU A 32 18.50 18.54 0.91
CA LEU A 32 18.43 17.73 -0.31
C LEU A 32 18.15 16.26 -0.01
N ARG A 33 18.77 15.70 1.05
CA ARG A 33 18.49 14.33 1.48
C ARG A 33 17.02 14.15 1.84
N SER A 34 16.42 15.09 2.56
CA SER A 34 15.00 15.07 2.93
C SER A 34 14.10 15.11 1.69
N GLU A 35 14.38 16.02 0.77
CA GLU A 35 13.61 16.18 -0.49
C GLU A 35 13.67 14.90 -1.33
N ILE A 36 14.87 14.30 -1.48
CA ILE A 36 15.03 13.03 -2.19
C ILE A 36 14.22 11.92 -1.53
N GLN A 37 14.20 11.85 -0.20
CA GLN A 37 13.42 10.85 0.53
C GLN A 37 11.92 11.04 0.31
N GLN A 38 11.43 12.28 0.32
CA GLN A 38 10.04 12.60 0.05
C GLN A 38 9.62 12.15 -1.35
N VAL A 39 10.40 12.49 -2.38
CA VAL A 39 10.11 12.11 -3.76
C VAL A 39 10.14 10.59 -3.94
N LYS A 40 11.11 9.90 -3.34
CA LYS A 40 11.17 8.43 -3.37
C LYS A 40 9.94 7.79 -2.73
N LEU A 41 9.50 8.31 -1.58
CA LEU A 41 8.30 7.81 -0.92
C LEU A 41 7.06 8.03 -1.78
N GLN A 42 6.89 9.23 -2.33
CA GLN A 42 5.77 9.55 -3.21
C GLN A 42 5.71 8.60 -4.41
N LYS A 43 6.86 8.36 -5.06
CA LYS A 43 6.94 7.41 -6.18
C LYS A 43 6.56 6.00 -5.76
N SER A 44 7.09 5.51 -4.64
CA SER A 44 6.78 4.18 -4.12
C SER A 44 5.29 4.03 -3.77
N CYS A 45 4.66 5.06 -3.21
CA CYS A 45 3.23 5.07 -2.96
C CYS A 45 2.42 5.03 -4.26
N GLU A 46 2.83 5.75 -5.30
CA GLU A 46 2.14 5.74 -6.59
C GLU A 46 2.24 4.37 -7.26
N GLU A 47 3.45 3.79 -7.33
CA GLU A 47 3.65 2.43 -7.84
C GLU A 47 2.79 1.39 -7.09
N HIS A 48 2.63 1.56 -5.77
CA HIS A 48 1.78 0.67 -4.97
C HIS A 48 0.29 0.82 -5.31
N LYS A 49 -0.19 2.05 -5.57
CA LYS A 49 -1.57 2.27 -6.00
C LYS A 49 -1.82 1.63 -7.36
N ASP A 50 -0.91 1.84 -8.31
CA ASP A 50 -1.01 1.25 -9.66
C ASP A 50 -1.09 -0.27 -9.56
N LEU A 51 -0.25 -0.89 -8.72
CA LEU A 51 -0.29 -2.34 -8.51
C LEU A 51 -1.63 -2.82 -7.89
N ILE A 52 -2.17 -2.10 -6.90
CA ILE A 52 -3.48 -2.42 -6.32
C ILE A 52 -4.57 -2.31 -7.40
N GLU A 53 -4.51 -1.25 -8.19
CA GLU A 53 -5.48 -0.95 -9.21
C GLU A 53 -5.46 -2.00 -10.33
N ASP A 54 -4.28 -2.41 -10.79
CA ASP A 54 -4.11 -3.52 -11.74
C ASP A 54 -4.73 -4.82 -11.21
N LYS A 55 -4.52 -5.13 -9.92
CA LYS A 55 -5.15 -6.30 -9.28
C LYS A 55 -6.66 -6.16 -9.18
N ARG A 56 -7.16 -4.96 -8.89
CA ARG A 56 -8.60 -4.66 -8.85
C ARG A 56 -9.24 -4.87 -10.21
N TYR A 57 -8.61 -4.40 -11.30
CA TYR A 57 -9.08 -4.64 -12.65
C TYR A 57 -9.09 -6.13 -12.98
N SER A 58 -8.00 -6.86 -12.75
CA SER A 58 -7.93 -8.31 -12.99
C SER A 58 -9.07 -9.08 -12.29
N LEU A 59 -9.35 -8.75 -11.03
CA LEU A 59 -10.48 -9.35 -10.29
C LEU A 59 -11.84 -8.98 -10.86
N THR A 60 -11.99 -7.75 -11.37
CA THR A 60 -13.25 -7.29 -11.95
C THR A 60 -13.52 -8.02 -13.27
N GLU A 61 -12.50 -8.18 -14.11
CA GLU A 61 -12.59 -8.96 -15.36
C GLU A 61 -12.95 -10.43 -15.07
N GLU A 62 -12.29 -11.07 -14.08
CA GLU A 62 -12.62 -12.45 -13.67
C GLU A 62 -14.09 -12.59 -13.21
N LEU A 63 -14.58 -11.64 -12.41
CA LEU A 63 -15.97 -11.65 -11.95
C LEU A 63 -16.96 -11.36 -13.09
N GLU A 64 -16.59 -10.51 -14.05
CA GLU A 64 -17.41 -10.28 -15.23
C GLU A 64 -17.45 -11.53 -16.10
N ASP A 65 -16.33 -12.17 -16.39
CA ASP A 65 -16.26 -13.43 -17.14
C ASP A 65 -17.09 -14.55 -16.48
N GLU A 66 -17.02 -14.71 -15.16
CA GLU A 66 -17.87 -15.64 -14.41
C GLU A 66 -19.37 -15.29 -14.52
N LYS A 67 -19.72 -13.99 -14.51
CA LYS A 67 -21.09 -13.52 -14.67
C LYS A 67 -21.63 -13.76 -16.09
N TRP A 68 -20.83 -13.56 -17.14
CA TRP A 68 -21.23 -13.89 -18.52
C TRP A 68 -21.46 -15.40 -18.69
N GLY A 69 -20.59 -16.25 -18.12
CA GLY A 69 -20.77 -17.70 -18.10
C GLY A 69 -22.03 -18.17 -17.35
N LEU A 70 -22.46 -17.43 -16.32
CA LEU A 70 -23.72 -17.69 -15.61
C LEU A 70 -24.96 -17.19 -16.38
N CYS A 71 -24.82 -16.13 -17.18
CA CYS A 71 -25.93 -15.55 -17.97
C CYS A 71 -26.28 -16.36 -19.24
N ASP A 72 -25.38 -17.22 -19.73
CA ASP A 72 -25.64 -18.11 -20.87
C ASP A 72 -26.30 -19.44 -20.47
N LEU A 73 -26.52 -19.68 -19.17
CA LEU A 73 -27.31 -20.82 -18.73
C LEU A 73 -28.79 -20.51 -18.99
N PRO A 74 -29.50 -21.31 -19.82
CA PRO A 74 -30.93 -21.10 -19.99
C PRO A 74 -31.57 -21.12 -18.61
N LEU A 75 -32.50 -20.21 -18.36
CA LEU A 75 -33.35 -20.18 -17.18
C LEU A 75 -34.27 -21.41 -17.18
N THR A 76 -33.68 -22.61 -17.12
CA THR A 76 -34.35 -23.85 -16.80
C THR A 76 -34.63 -23.75 -15.32
N ASN A 77 -35.81 -23.23 -15.04
CA ASN A 77 -36.66 -23.67 -13.96
C ASN A 77 -36.46 -25.15 -13.62
N ASN A 78 -35.43 -25.51 -12.87
CA ASN A 78 -35.34 -26.75 -12.10
C ASN A 78 -34.33 -26.61 -10.95
N ASN A 79 -34.77 -27.11 -9.81
CA ASN A 79 -34.09 -27.14 -8.53
C ASN A 79 -32.93 -28.14 -8.55
N GLU A 80 -31.79 -27.78 -9.12
CA GLU A 80 -30.66 -28.72 -9.17
C GLU A 80 -29.31 -28.00 -9.08
N ASP A 81 -28.88 -27.82 -7.82
CA ASP A 81 -27.55 -28.18 -7.33
C ASP A 81 -26.33 -27.80 -8.19
N GLN A 82 -26.25 -26.55 -8.66
CA GLN A 82 -25.02 -26.05 -9.26
C GLN A 82 -24.11 -25.42 -8.19
N GLY A 83 -23.11 -26.20 -7.77
CA GLY A 83 -21.75 -25.69 -7.60
C GLY A 83 -21.28 -25.30 -6.19
N PHE A 84 -22.13 -25.24 -5.18
CA PHE A 84 -21.67 -25.15 -3.79
C PHE A 84 -22.21 -26.37 -3.05
N ALA A 85 -21.30 -27.29 -2.70
CA ALA A 85 -21.59 -28.33 -1.73
C ALA A 85 -22.13 -27.61 -0.48
N ASP A 86 -23.43 -27.74 -0.25
CA ASP A 86 -24.11 -27.11 0.86
C ASP A 86 -23.44 -27.70 2.12
N PRO A 87 -22.58 -26.98 2.85
CA PRO A 87 -21.74 -27.56 3.91
C PRO A 87 -22.58 -28.16 5.04
N LEU A 88 -23.86 -27.82 5.05
CA LEU A 88 -24.90 -28.29 5.95
C LEU A 88 -25.35 -29.72 5.64
N LYS A 89 -25.24 -30.17 4.37
CA LYS A 89 -25.63 -31.52 3.93
C LYS A 89 -24.76 -32.60 4.57
N ASP A 90 -23.46 -32.35 4.70
CA ASP A 90 -22.48 -33.28 5.27
C ASP A 90 -22.63 -33.47 6.79
N ILE A 91 -23.31 -32.53 7.46
CA ILE A 91 -23.64 -32.58 8.89
C ILE A 91 -25.15 -32.82 9.14
N GLY A 92 -25.90 -33.18 8.09
CA GLY A 92 -27.32 -33.53 8.19
C GLY A 92 -28.23 -32.37 8.63
N VAL A 93 -27.74 -31.13 8.58
CA VAL A 93 -28.51 -29.93 8.91
C VAL A 93 -29.02 -29.27 7.64
N THR A 94 -30.19 -28.67 7.72
CA THR A 94 -30.77 -27.88 6.62
C THR A 94 -30.97 -26.45 7.07
N LYS A 95 -31.12 -25.50 6.13
CA LYS A 95 -31.43 -24.09 6.46
C LYS A 95 -32.61 -23.95 7.44
N MET A 96 -33.60 -24.85 7.36
CA MET A 96 -34.76 -24.90 8.24
C MET A 96 -34.43 -25.28 9.69
N ASN A 97 -33.39 -26.09 9.90
CA ASN A 97 -32.91 -26.47 11.23
C ASN A 97 -32.26 -25.28 11.94
N LEU A 98 -31.46 -24.48 11.21
CA LEU A 98 -30.79 -23.29 11.72
C LEU A 98 -31.77 -22.16 12.06
N SER A 99 -32.76 -21.91 11.18
CA SER A 99 -33.76 -20.85 11.40
C SER A 99 -34.66 -21.10 12.61
N SER A 100 -34.79 -22.37 13.02
CA SER A 100 -35.68 -22.79 14.09
C SER A 100 -34.99 -22.98 15.44
N ARG A 101 -33.65 -22.85 15.51
CA ARG A 101 -32.81 -23.13 16.71
C ARG A 101 -33.20 -24.41 17.45
N ARG A 102 -33.70 -25.42 16.74
CA ARG A 102 -34.10 -26.71 17.29
C ARG A 102 -33.00 -27.72 17.04
N PHE A 103 -31.88 -27.54 17.73
CA PHE A 103 -30.95 -28.64 17.91
C PHE A 103 -31.59 -29.60 18.92
N SER A 104 -32.00 -30.79 18.49
CA SER A 104 -32.22 -31.88 19.44
C SER A 104 -30.85 -32.30 19.95
N ILE A 105 -30.54 -31.93 21.19
CA ILE A 105 -29.39 -32.41 21.93
C ILE A 105 -29.50 -33.93 22.09
N PHE A 106 -28.52 -34.66 21.57
CA PHE A 106 -28.18 -36.01 22.01
C PHE A 106 -26.91 -35.93 22.83
#